data_AF-A0A7S0LIH3-F1
#
_entry.id   AF-A0A7S0LIH3-F1
#
_cell.length_a   1.000
_cell.length_b   1.000
_cell.length_c   1.000
_cell.angle_alpha   90.00
_cell.angle_beta   90.00
_cell.angle_gamma   90.00
#
_symmetry.space_group_name_H-M   'P 1'
#
loop_
_entity.id
_entity.type
_entity.pdbx_description
1 polymer ?
#
loop_
_entity_poly.entity_id
_entity_poly.type
_entity_poly.pdbx_seq_one_letter_code
_entity_poly.pdbx_strand_id
1 'polypeptide(L)'
;MFEQLSIPLACTDPTIPDSKKPFECKNLESTDPTDVVNKVTLRVNSNYSAYAMCNIGNDEGKDPLGRPCPIGGYCCYCSAPSHSYPPKDAPCNSTIGLEVIKDHFGYSSHCSKDYDCWTAHTVAKLTDEYPGLWYSPLDIGDCSLHATPEENCTWAVQSIDKIVNATCHTQSFFSAVQKASPTSFAQCTNGTSVAAPNATDPCWVRGFYEAVLGPKASRSILWKVEGLPLEDLIGYWSAPFQSEDPALGGCPGLPIPTIEEAVQLSLQKPKLTHNPQRRGQSFMRKFFGADDEVLA
;
A
#
# COMPACT_ATOMS: atom_id res chain seq x y z
N MET A 1 1.32 1.37 -4.61
CA MET A 1 1.61 1.84 -5.99
C MET A 1 1.72 0.68 -6.98
N PHE A 2 2.55 -0.34 -6.74
CA PHE A 2 2.68 -1.51 -7.64
C PHE A 2 1.35 -2.20 -7.95
N GLU A 3 0.56 -2.47 -6.92
CA GLU A 3 -0.76 -3.12 -7.04
C GLU A 3 -1.76 -2.32 -7.87
N GLN A 4 -1.62 -1.00 -7.95
CA GLN A 4 -2.56 -0.12 -8.65
C GLN A 4 -2.15 0.15 -10.11
N LEU A 5 -0.86 0.02 -10.45
CA LEU A 5 -0.33 0.46 -11.75
C LEU A 5 0.34 -0.66 -12.53
N SER A 6 1.35 -1.31 -11.96
CA SER A 6 2.14 -2.32 -12.68
C SER A 6 1.44 -3.68 -12.75
N ILE A 7 0.76 -4.11 -11.68
CA ILE A 7 0.08 -5.41 -11.62
C ILE A 7 -1.05 -5.52 -12.66
N PRO A 8 -1.97 -4.55 -12.82
CA PRO A 8 -3.03 -4.64 -13.83
C PRO A 8 -2.50 -4.81 -15.27
N LEU A 9 -1.40 -4.13 -15.61
CA LEU A 9 -0.75 -4.28 -16.92
C LEU A 9 -0.14 -5.66 -17.09
N ALA A 10 0.54 -6.16 -16.07
CA ALA A 10 1.13 -7.49 -16.10
C ALA A 10 0.05 -8.60 -16.12
N CYS A 11 -1.12 -8.36 -15.52
CA CYS A 11 -2.27 -9.25 -15.55
C CYS A 11 -2.98 -9.33 -16.90
N THR A 12 -2.92 -8.26 -17.68
CA THR A 12 -3.51 -8.19 -19.03
C THR A 12 -2.53 -8.61 -20.13
N ASP A 13 -1.26 -8.86 -19.79
CA ASP A 13 -0.25 -9.33 -20.74
C ASP A 13 -0.54 -10.77 -21.21
N PRO A 14 -0.88 -11.00 -22.50
CA PRO A 14 -1.21 -12.33 -23.01
C PRO A 14 0.02 -13.24 -23.16
N THR A 15 1.23 -12.71 -23.02
CA THR A 15 2.47 -13.48 -23.17
C THR A 15 2.88 -14.20 -21.89
N ILE A 16 2.24 -13.92 -20.75
CA ILE A 16 2.46 -14.60 -19.47
C ILE A 16 1.27 -15.52 -19.20
N PRO A 17 1.44 -16.86 -19.25
CA PRO A 17 0.39 -17.78 -18.84
C PRO A 17 -0.04 -17.52 -17.40
N ASP A 18 -1.33 -17.66 -17.08
CA ASP A 18 -1.84 -17.39 -15.73
C ASP A 18 -1.08 -18.17 -14.64
N SER A 19 -0.72 -19.43 -14.92
CA SER A 19 0.12 -20.28 -14.04
C SER A 19 1.53 -19.75 -13.73
N LYS A 20 1.99 -18.74 -14.46
CA LYS A 20 3.33 -18.14 -14.33
C LYS A 20 3.29 -16.66 -13.95
N LYS A 21 2.10 -16.09 -13.71
CA LYS A 21 2.00 -14.71 -13.23
C LYS A 21 2.50 -14.69 -11.78
N PRO A 22 3.55 -13.90 -11.46
CA PRO A 22 4.10 -13.84 -10.10
C PRO A 22 3.23 -13.02 -9.12
N PHE A 23 2.01 -12.64 -9.54
CA PHE A 23 1.09 -11.78 -8.80
C PHE A 23 -0.34 -12.29 -8.98
N GLU A 24 -1.16 -12.10 -7.94
CA GLU A 24 -2.59 -12.42 -7.92
C GLU A 24 -3.36 -11.37 -8.72
N CYS A 25 -3.85 -11.73 -9.92
CA CYS A 25 -4.61 -10.82 -10.78
C CYS A 25 -6.03 -10.52 -10.29
N LYS A 26 -6.50 -11.27 -9.30
CA LYS A 26 -7.73 -11.03 -8.57
C LYS A 26 -7.42 -10.62 -7.14
N ASN A 27 -6.49 -9.67 -6.96
CA ASN A 27 -6.15 -9.17 -5.64
C ASN A 27 -7.42 -8.64 -4.95
N LEU A 28 -7.91 -9.36 -3.94
CA LEU A 28 -9.11 -8.99 -3.21
C LEU A 28 -8.90 -7.74 -2.34
N GLU A 29 -7.64 -7.34 -2.12
CA GLU A 29 -7.28 -6.06 -1.51
C GLU A 29 -7.28 -4.90 -2.52
N SER A 30 -7.69 -5.13 -3.77
CA SER A 30 -7.84 -4.06 -4.74
C SER A 30 -8.88 -3.05 -4.27
N THR A 31 -8.59 -1.77 -4.49
CA THR A 31 -9.37 -0.65 -3.93
C THR A 31 -10.83 -0.62 -4.38
N ASP A 32 -11.75 -0.57 -3.43
CA ASP A 32 -13.16 -0.21 -3.61
C ASP A 32 -13.33 1.33 -3.54
N PRO A 33 -14.25 1.96 -4.30
CA PRO A 33 -14.54 3.39 -4.19
C PRO A 33 -14.88 3.88 -2.78
N THR A 34 -15.35 2.97 -1.92
CA THR A 34 -15.69 3.23 -0.51
C THR A 34 -14.51 3.08 0.45
N ASP A 35 -13.34 2.65 -0.02
CA ASP A 35 -12.15 2.49 0.81
C ASP A 35 -11.63 3.82 1.35
N VAL A 36 -10.93 3.74 2.48
CA VAL A 36 -10.42 4.91 3.20
C VAL A 36 -8.93 4.88 3.52
N VAL A 37 -8.33 6.03 3.27
CA VAL A 37 -7.07 6.62 3.73
C VAL A 37 -7.10 7.13 5.18
N ASN A 38 -6.35 6.69 6.17
CA ASN A 38 -6.24 7.30 7.50
C ASN A 38 -4.77 7.49 7.81
N LYS A 39 -4.48 8.65 8.39
CA LYS A 39 -3.29 8.92 9.16
C LYS A 39 -3.60 8.56 10.61
N VAL A 40 -2.76 7.75 11.22
CA VAL A 40 -2.90 7.33 12.63
C VAL A 40 -1.58 7.55 13.33
N THR A 41 -1.66 7.91 14.61
CA THR A 41 -0.51 7.91 15.52
C THR A 41 -0.63 6.69 16.42
N LEU A 42 0.42 5.88 16.47
CA LEU A 42 0.50 4.71 17.33
C LEU A 42 1.44 5.00 18.50
N ARG A 43 1.05 4.58 19.71
CA ARG A 43 1.97 4.45 20.83
C ARG A 43 2.59 3.06 20.76
N VAL A 44 3.91 2.98 20.77
CA VAL A 44 4.68 1.72 20.69
C VAL A 44 5.60 1.62 21.91
N ASN A 45 5.50 0.52 22.65
CA ASN A 45 6.19 0.34 23.94
C ASN A 45 7.43 -0.58 23.84
N SER A 46 7.73 -1.11 22.65
CA SER A 46 8.76 -2.15 22.44
C SER A 46 9.45 -2.02 21.08
N ASN A 47 10.55 -2.75 20.90
CA ASN A 47 11.20 -2.90 19.59
C ASN A 47 10.26 -3.55 18.55
N TYR A 48 10.54 -3.31 17.26
CA TYR A 48 9.85 -3.95 16.14
C TYR A 48 10.26 -5.43 15.96
N SER A 49 9.37 -6.24 15.39
CA SER A 49 9.63 -7.62 14.97
C SER A 49 9.62 -7.78 13.45
N ALA A 50 9.82 -9.01 12.97
CA ALA A 50 9.59 -9.34 11.56
C ALA A 50 8.17 -8.97 11.13
N TYR A 51 8.05 -8.44 9.92
CA TYR A 51 6.77 -8.07 9.32
C TYR A 51 5.85 -9.28 9.13
N ALA A 52 4.57 -9.10 9.46
CA ALA A 52 3.53 -10.06 9.19
C ALA A 52 2.88 -9.78 7.83
N MET A 53 2.92 -10.77 6.94
CA MET A 53 2.23 -10.69 5.66
C MET A 53 0.75 -11.00 5.86
N CYS A 54 -0.05 -9.94 5.84
CA CYS A 54 -1.49 -10.02 6.02
C CYS A 54 -2.20 -9.91 4.68
N ASN A 55 -3.11 -10.83 4.41
CA ASN A 55 -3.81 -10.95 3.14
C ASN A 55 -5.29 -11.31 3.33
N ILE A 56 -6.13 -10.98 2.36
CA ILE A 56 -7.53 -11.45 2.28
C ILE A 56 -7.58 -12.85 1.66
N GLY A 57 -8.36 -13.75 2.30
CA GLY A 57 -8.61 -15.09 1.78
C GLY A 57 -9.54 -15.09 0.56
N ASN A 58 -9.11 -15.78 -0.49
CA ASN A 58 -9.86 -15.97 -1.73
C ASN A 58 -11.01 -16.98 -1.58
N ASP A 59 -11.78 -17.19 -2.66
CA ASP A 59 -12.93 -18.11 -2.71
C ASP A 59 -12.56 -19.59 -2.46
N GLU A 60 -11.26 -19.94 -2.52
CA GLU A 60 -10.74 -21.27 -2.20
C GLU A 60 -10.31 -21.41 -0.73
N GLY A 61 -10.48 -20.37 0.08
CA GLY A 61 -10.03 -20.34 1.47
C GLY A 61 -8.52 -20.28 1.60
N LYS A 62 -7.85 -19.57 0.68
CA LYS A 62 -6.39 -19.37 0.69
C LYS A 62 -6.02 -17.90 0.50
N ASP A 63 -4.86 -17.51 1.03
CA ASP A 63 -4.25 -16.23 0.71
C ASP A 63 -3.52 -16.28 -0.66
N PRO A 64 -3.05 -15.13 -1.20
CA PRO A 64 -2.28 -15.07 -2.44
C PRO A 64 -0.97 -15.87 -2.45
N LEU A 65 -0.50 -16.32 -1.28
CA LEU A 65 0.69 -17.18 -1.12
C LEU A 65 0.32 -18.66 -0.98
N GLY A 66 -0.97 -19.01 -1.08
CA GLY A 66 -1.50 -20.36 -0.99
C GLY A 66 -1.72 -20.89 0.44
N ARG A 67 -1.66 -20.02 1.46
CA ARG A 67 -1.80 -20.37 2.88
C ARG A 67 -3.28 -20.39 3.32
N PRO A 68 -3.69 -21.21 4.29
CA PRO A 68 -5.11 -21.36 4.66
C PRO A 68 -5.73 -20.11 5.31
N CYS A 69 -6.62 -19.42 4.60
CA CYS A 69 -7.18 -18.13 5.00
C CYS A 69 -8.72 -18.13 4.90
N PRO A 70 -9.47 -17.62 5.89
CA PRO A 70 -10.93 -17.56 5.78
C PRO A 70 -11.39 -16.77 4.55
N ILE A 71 -12.39 -17.29 3.81
CA ILE A 71 -12.94 -16.62 2.62
C ILE A 71 -13.42 -15.21 3.00
N GLY A 72 -12.87 -14.18 2.35
CA GLY A 72 -13.17 -12.77 2.62
C GLY A 72 -12.71 -12.27 3.99
N GLY A 73 -12.02 -13.10 4.77
CA GLY A 73 -11.39 -12.72 6.03
C GLY A 73 -9.91 -12.38 5.83
N TYR A 74 -9.37 -11.61 6.77
CA TYR A 74 -7.93 -11.33 6.83
C TYR A 74 -7.22 -12.41 7.62
N CYS A 75 -6.09 -12.88 7.11
CA CYS A 75 -5.15 -13.73 7.81
C CYS A 75 -3.76 -13.11 7.72
N CYS A 76 -3.02 -13.17 8.83
CA CYS A 76 -1.65 -12.70 8.91
C CYS A 76 -0.73 -13.87 9.15
N TYR A 77 0.36 -13.93 8.40
CA TYR A 77 1.41 -14.90 8.64
C TYR A 77 2.73 -14.21 8.83
N CYS A 78 3.38 -14.55 9.94
CA CYS A 78 4.68 -14.04 10.27
C CYS A 78 5.76 -14.93 9.64
N SER A 79 6.83 -14.30 9.19
CA SER A 79 7.93 -14.94 8.50
C SER A 79 9.15 -15.05 9.41
N ALA A 80 9.85 -16.18 9.32
CA ALA A 80 11.22 -16.23 9.79
C ALA A 80 12.10 -15.39 8.85
N PRO A 81 13.13 -14.68 9.37
CA PRO A 81 14.11 -13.99 8.54
C PRO A 81 14.67 -14.94 7.47
N SER A 82 14.40 -14.66 6.21
CA SER A 82 14.73 -15.55 5.09
C SER A 82 14.97 -14.76 3.81
N HIS A 83 16.03 -15.13 3.08
CA HIS A 83 16.29 -14.63 1.74
C HIS A 83 15.48 -15.37 0.64
N SER A 84 14.64 -16.34 1.00
CA SER A 84 13.80 -17.08 0.05
C SER A 84 12.35 -16.60 0.09
N TYR A 85 11.75 -16.40 -1.08
CA TYR A 85 10.33 -16.04 -1.24
C TYR A 85 9.53 -17.23 -1.82
N PRO A 86 8.34 -17.55 -1.28
CA PRO A 86 7.74 -16.96 -0.08
C PRO A 86 8.51 -17.35 1.19
N PRO A 87 8.53 -16.50 2.22
CA PRO A 87 9.29 -16.78 3.44
C PRO A 87 8.68 -17.93 4.24
N LYS A 88 9.50 -18.63 5.03
CA LYS A 88 9.04 -19.73 5.90
C LYS A 88 8.20 -19.18 7.05
N ASP A 89 7.17 -19.93 7.42
CA ASP A 89 6.27 -19.59 8.54
C ASP A 89 7.02 -19.54 9.86
N ALA A 90 6.68 -18.55 10.68
CA ALA A 90 7.10 -18.40 12.05
C ALA A 90 5.92 -17.97 12.94
N PRO A 91 5.99 -18.22 14.27
CA PRO A 91 5.03 -17.65 15.20
C PRO A 91 5.02 -16.12 15.12
N CYS A 92 3.83 -15.53 15.17
CA CYS A 92 3.69 -14.09 15.27
C CYS A 92 4.08 -13.56 16.65
N ASN A 93 4.63 -12.34 16.67
CA ASN A 93 5.00 -11.63 17.89
C ASN A 93 3.93 -10.58 18.22
N SER A 94 3.84 -10.18 19.49
CA SER A 94 2.95 -9.11 19.92
C SER A 94 3.42 -7.73 19.44
N THR A 95 4.73 -7.53 19.30
CA THR A 95 5.31 -6.28 18.80
C THR A 95 4.87 -5.93 17.37
N ILE A 96 4.92 -4.65 17.00
CA ILE A 96 4.66 -4.22 15.61
C ILE A 96 5.73 -4.83 14.69
N GLY A 97 5.31 -5.51 13.62
CA GLY A 97 6.23 -5.98 12.59
C GLY A 97 6.67 -4.84 11.67
N LEU A 98 7.97 -4.76 11.35
CA LEU A 98 8.54 -3.75 10.46
C LEU A 98 9.20 -4.43 9.25
N GLU A 99 8.94 -3.88 8.07
CA GLU A 99 9.62 -4.22 6.83
C GLU A 99 10.30 -2.98 6.25
N VAL A 100 11.55 -3.14 5.80
CA VAL A 100 12.34 -2.08 5.17
C VAL A 100 12.41 -2.39 3.68
N ILE A 101 11.54 -1.77 2.89
CA ILE A 101 11.31 -2.13 1.48
C ILE A 101 12.57 -1.99 0.62
N LYS A 102 13.43 -1.02 0.96
CA LYS A 102 14.75 -0.84 0.31
C LYS A 102 15.61 -2.11 0.33
N ASP A 103 15.50 -2.94 1.37
CA ASP A 103 16.38 -4.09 1.59
C ASP A 103 15.88 -5.39 0.92
N HIS A 104 14.60 -5.45 0.54
CA HIS A 104 13.96 -6.71 0.12
C HIS A 104 13.58 -6.80 -1.36
N PHE A 105 13.21 -5.69 -2.01
CA PHE A 105 12.56 -5.74 -3.33
C PHE A 105 13.49 -5.46 -4.53
N GLY A 106 14.80 -5.32 -4.32
CA GLY A 106 15.75 -4.88 -5.35
C GLY A 106 16.82 -5.90 -5.71
N TYR A 107 16.52 -6.92 -6.51
CA TYR A 107 17.55 -7.92 -6.90
C TYR A 107 17.54 -8.41 -8.36
N SER A 108 16.87 -7.71 -9.28
CA SER A 108 17.09 -7.98 -10.70
C SER A 108 17.53 -6.74 -11.46
N SER A 109 18.78 -6.73 -11.90
CA SER A 109 19.29 -5.79 -12.90
C SER A 109 18.84 -6.12 -14.33
N HIS A 110 17.94 -7.10 -14.48
CA HIS A 110 17.43 -7.59 -15.75
C HIS A 110 15.90 -7.69 -15.65
N CYS A 111 15.23 -6.76 -16.30
CA CYS A 111 13.80 -6.80 -16.53
C CYS A 111 13.51 -6.97 -18.03
N SER A 112 12.42 -7.66 -18.35
CA SER A 112 12.05 -8.01 -19.73
C SER A 112 10.88 -7.18 -20.25
N LYS A 113 10.02 -6.73 -19.33
CA LYS A 113 8.83 -5.94 -19.59
C LYS A 113 8.92 -4.62 -18.83
N ASP A 114 8.23 -3.61 -19.34
CA ASP A 114 8.17 -2.29 -18.71
C ASP A 114 7.81 -2.36 -17.22
N TYR A 115 6.76 -3.11 -16.86
CA TYR A 115 6.31 -3.26 -15.47
C TYR A 115 7.31 -3.99 -14.56
N ASP A 116 8.13 -4.89 -15.10
CA ASP A 116 9.22 -5.51 -14.37
C ASP A 116 10.29 -4.46 -14.04
N CYS A 117 10.62 -3.62 -15.03
CA CYS A 117 11.63 -2.57 -14.89
C CYS A 117 11.20 -1.50 -13.92
N TRP A 118 9.94 -1.06 -14.00
CA TRP A 118 9.38 -0.11 -13.06
C TRP A 118 9.46 -0.63 -11.63
N THR A 119 9.10 -1.91 -11.42
CA THR A 119 9.16 -2.54 -10.10
C THR A 119 10.59 -2.55 -9.54
N ALA A 120 11.56 -2.99 -10.34
CA ALA A 120 12.97 -3.00 -9.95
C ALA A 120 13.52 -1.60 -9.64
N HIS A 121 13.16 -0.61 -10.47
CA HIS A 121 13.67 0.76 -10.35
C HIS A 121 13.01 1.56 -9.22
N THR A 122 11.77 1.26 -8.84
CA THR A 122 11.10 1.97 -7.72
C THR A 122 11.86 1.81 -6.41
N VAL A 123 12.44 0.63 -6.13
CA VAL A 123 13.24 0.40 -4.92
C VAL A 123 14.51 1.25 -4.93
N ALA A 124 15.11 1.46 -6.11
CA ALA A 124 16.28 2.32 -6.26
C ALA A 124 15.98 3.82 -6.03
N LYS A 125 14.71 4.22 -5.93
CA LYS A 125 14.33 5.59 -5.52
C LYS A 125 14.49 5.80 -4.01
N LEU A 126 14.39 4.75 -3.21
CA LEU A 126 14.41 4.82 -1.74
C LEU A 126 15.82 5.14 -1.24
N THR A 127 15.90 5.90 -0.14
CA THR A 127 17.16 6.35 0.47
C THR A 127 17.31 5.79 1.87
N ASP A 128 18.44 6.03 2.55
CA ASP A 128 18.55 5.68 3.99
C ASP A 128 17.62 6.53 4.87
N GLU A 129 17.33 7.76 4.44
CA GLU A 129 16.39 8.66 5.13
C GLU A 129 14.93 8.24 4.89
N TYR A 130 14.62 7.74 3.68
CA TYR A 130 13.30 7.28 3.29
C TYR A 130 13.38 5.86 2.71
N PRO A 131 13.58 4.84 3.56
CA PRO A 131 13.85 3.48 3.11
C PRO A 131 12.57 2.70 2.74
N GLY A 132 11.41 3.36 2.82
CA GLY A 132 10.10 2.75 2.58
C GLY A 132 9.74 1.76 3.68
N LEU A 133 9.20 2.25 4.79
CA LEU A 133 8.86 1.42 5.95
C LEU A 133 7.42 0.90 5.82
N TRP A 134 7.23 -0.42 5.96
CA TRP A 134 5.90 -1.01 6.12
C TRP A 134 5.75 -1.58 7.53
N TYR A 135 4.59 -1.32 8.13
CA TYR A 135 4.27 -1.76 9.47
C TYR A 135 3.10 -2.75 9.46
N SER A 136 3.16 -3.74 10.35
CA SER A 136 2.12 -4.76 10.53
C SER A 136 1.73 -4.85 12.01
N PRO A 137 0.83 -3.97 12.48
CA PRO A 137 0.28 -4.06 13.83
C PRO A 137 -0.71 -5.23 13.90
N LEU A 138 -0.48 -6.18 14.80
CA LEU A 138 -1.35 -7.35 15.00
C LEU A 138 -2.13 -7.24 16.31
N ASP A 139 -3.37 -7.75 16.33
CA ASP A 139 -4.27 -7.77 17.49
C ASP A 139 -3.63 -8.39 18.75
N ILE A 140 -2.71 -9.35 18.58
CA ILE A 140 -1.97 -9.96 19.70
C ILE A 140 -1.16 -8.94 20.51
N GLY A 141 -0.84 -7.78 19.94
CA GLY A 141 -0.12 -6.68 20.57
C GLY A 141 -0.97 -5.50 21.03
N ASP A 142 -2.24 -5.46 20.66
CA ASP A 142 -3.10 -4.28 20.82
C ASP A 142 -3.55 -4.13 22.28
N CYS A 143 -3.03 -3.11 22.95
CA CYS A 143 -3.33 -2.81 24.34
C CYS A 143 -4.81 -2.47 24.60
N SER A 144 -5.61 -2.16 23.58
CA SER A 144 -7.05 -1.93 23.73
C SER A 144 -7.86 -3.23 23.81
N LEU A 145 -7.31 -4.32 23.28
CA LEU A 145 -7.95 -5.64 23.26
C LEU A 145 -7.55 -6.51 24.45
N HIS A 146 -6.45 -6.20 25.13
CA HIS A 146 -5.93 -6.96 26.27
C HIS A 146 -6.23 -6.25 27.60
N ALA A 147 -7.03 -6.89 28.45
CA ALA A 147 -7.55 -6.32 29.70
C ALA A 147 -6.48 -6.05 30.78
N THR A 148 -5.30 -6.67 30.66
CA THR A 148 -4.16 -6.47 31.54
C THR A 148 -2.95 -6.01 30.71
N PRO A 149 -2.44 -4.78 30.92
CA PRO A 149 -1.34 -4.19 30.14
C PRO A 149 -0.01 -4.97 30.14
N GLU A 150 0.12 -6.03 30.95
CA GLU A 150 1.39 -6.70 31.24
C GLU A 150 1.58 -8.03 30.50
N GLU A 151 0.51 -8.63 29.96
CA GLU A 151 0.64 -9.80 29.07
C GLU A 151 0.38 -9.36 27.63
N ASN A 152 1.47 -9.23 26.86
CA ASN A 152 1.50 -9.00 25.41
C ASN A 152 1.01 -7.64 24.87
N CYS A 153 0.63 -6.66 25.70
CA CYS A 153 0.34 -5.28 25.23
C CYS A 153 1.65 -4.56 24.84
N THR A 154 1.77 -4.20 23.57
CA THR A 154 3.00 -3.57 23.02
C THR A 154 2.72 -2.34 22.17
N TRP A 155 1.50 -2.19 21.66
CA TRP A 155 1.11 -1.02 20.89
C TRP A 155 -0.35 -0.63 21.13
N ALA A 156 -0.68 0.62 20.89
CA ALA A 156 -2.06 1.12 20.94
C ALA A 156 -2.25 2.23 19.92
N VAL A 157 -3.45 2.33 19.33
CA VAL A 157 -3.83 3.53 18.58
C VAL A 157 -3.96 4.70 19.56
N GLN A 158 -3.12 5.71 19.40
CA GLN A 158 -3.17 6.93 20.21
C GLN A 158 -4.17 7.92 19.63
N SER A 159 -4.15 8.10 18.31
CA SER A 159 -5.09 8.95 17.59
C SER A 159 -5.30 8.48 16.15
N ILE A 160 -6.49 8.76 15.62
CA ILE A 160 -6.73 8.80 14.18
C ILE A 160 -6.75 10.27 13.80
N ASP A 161 -5.70 10.73 13.12
CA ASP A 161 -5.51 12.16 12.89
C ASP A 161 -6.46 12.68 11.79
N LYS A 162 -6.64 11.87 10.73
CA LYS A 162 -7.55 12.18 9.64
C LYS A 162 -7.89 10.92 8.85
N ILE A 163 -9.15 10.81 8.41
CA ILE A 163 -9.66 9.81 7.47
C ILE A 163 -9.99 10.54 6.16
N VAL A 164 -9.61 10.00 5.01
CA VAL A 164 -9.90 10.51 3.66
C VAL A 164 -10.37 9.37 2.78
N ASN A 165 -11.18 9.68 1.78
CA ASN A 165 -11.56 8.68 0.79
C ASN A 165 -10.33 8.26 -0.06
N ALA A 166 -10.17 6.95 -0.30
CA ALA A 166 -9.02 6.43 -1.04
C ALA A 166 -8.98 6.91 -2.49
N THR A 167 -10.14 7.09 -3.14
CA THR A 167 -10.22 7.65 -4.49
C THR A 167 -9.68 9.08 -4.52
N CYS A 168 -10.07 9.92 -3.55
CA CYS A 168 -9.53 11.28 -3.45
C CYS A 168 -8.01 11.28 -3.25
N HIS A 169 -7.53 10.46 -2.31
CA HIS A 169 -6.10 10.35 -2.02
C HIS A 169 -5.30 9.96 -3.27
N THR A 170 -5.70 8.89 -3.95
CA THR A 170 -5.04 8.40 -5.17
C THR A 170 -5.11 9.43 -6.30
N GLN A 171 -6.26 10.08 -6.52
CA GLN A 171 -6.40 11.12 -7.54
C GLN A 171 -5.55 12.34 -7.24
N SER A 172 -5.47 12.78 -5.98
CA SER A 172 -4.64 13.89 -5.56
C SER A 172 -3.17 13.61 -5.87
N PHE A 173 -2.65 12.46 -5.41
CA PHE A 173 -1.28 12.06 -5.63
C PHE A 173 -0.93 11.97 -7.13
N PHE A 174 -1.75 11.26 -7.92
CA PHE A 174 -1.50 11.13 -9.36
C PHE A 174 -1.63 12.44 -10.12
N SER A 175 -2.57 13.31 -9.75
CA SER A 175 -2.71 14.64 -10.36
C SER A 175 -1.50 15.52 -10.07
N ALA A 176 -0.96 15.45 -8.84
CA ALA A 176 0.23 16.21 -8.46
C ALA A 176 1.47 15.77 -9.27
N VAL A 177 1.69 14.45 -9.40
CA VAL A 177 2.77 13.90 -10.24
C VAL A 177 2.61 14.32 -11.71
N GLN A 178 1.40 14.22 -12.24
CA GLN A 178 1.11 14.60 -13.63
C GLN A 178 1.32 16.10 -13.89
N LYS A 179 0.92 16.94 -12.94
CA LYS A 179 1.12 18.40 -12.99
C LYS A 179 2.61 18.77 -12.89
N ALA A 180 3.38 18.04 -12.10
CA ALA A 180 4.81 18.29 -11.91
C ALA A 180 5.66 17.84 -13.11
N SER A 181 5.21 16.83 -13.87
CA SER A 181 5.95 16.29 -15.02
C SER A 181 5.09 16.19 -16.29
N PRO A 182 4.51 17.29 -16.80
CA PRO A 182 3.55 17.25 -17.91
C PRO A 182 4.14 16.66 -19.20
N THR A 183 5.46 16.78 -19.40
CA THR A 183 6.17 16.22 -20.55
C THR A 183 6.14 14.69 -20.59
N SER A 184 6.19 14.02 -19.43
CA SER A 184 6.08 12.55 -19.34
C SER A 184 4.71 12.02 -19.78
N PHE A 185 3.68 12.89 -19.77
CA PHE A 185 2.31 12.53 -20.17
C PHE A 185 1.92 13.11 -21.52
N ALA A 186 2.77 13.92 -22.16
CA ALA A 186 2.42 14.67 -23.37
C ALA A 186 2.03 13.79 -24.56
N GLN A 187 2.54 12.55 -24.61
CA GLN A 187 2.22 11.58 -25.67
C GLN A 187 0.93 10.79 -25.39
N CYS A 188 0.41 10.85 -24.17
CA CYS A 188 -0.79 10.14 -23.75
C CYS A 188 -2.00 11.04 -23.93
N THR A 189 -2.37 11.25 -25.20
CA THR A 189 -3.54 12.07 -25.54
C THR A 189 -4.78 11.19 -25.70
N ASN A 190 -5.73 11.31 -24.77
CA ASN A 190 -7.12 10.86 -24.95
C ASN A 190 -7.98 11.97 -25.58
N GLY A 191 -7.44 12.71 -26.56
CA GLY A 191 -8.10 13.88 -27.14
C GLY A 191 -7.95 15.15 -26.31
N THR A 192 -7.10 16.07 -26.78
CA THR A 192 -7.15 17.54 -26.59
C THR A 192 -7.08 18.18 -25.19
N SER A 193 -6.85 17.46 -24.10
CA SER A 193 -6.47 18.08 -22.81
C SER A 193 -5.56 17.16 -22.01
N VAL A 194 -4.82 17.71 -21.03
CA VAL A 194 -4.11 16.93 -20.01
C VAL A 194 -5.18 16.11 -19.28
N ALA A 195 -5.43 14.88 -19.75
CA ALA A 195 -6.51 14.06 -19.25
C ALA A 195 -6.33 13.85 -17.75
N ALA A 196 -7.43 13.81 -16.99
CA ALA A 196 -7.41 13.43 -15.59
C ALA A 196 -6.61 12.12 -15.41
N PRO A 197 -5.96 11.89 -14.25
CA PRO A 197 -5.18 10.69 -14.02
C PRO A 197 -5.93 9.42 -14.40
N ASN A 198 -5.33 8.61 -15.28
CA ASN A 198 -5.92 7.37 -15.75
C ASN A 198 -4.97 6.20 -15.48
N ALA A 199 -5.05 5.67 -14.25
CA ALA A 199 -4.27 4.52 -13.79
C ALA A 199 -4.59 3.20 -14.54
N THR A 200 -5.56 3.20 -15.46
CA THR A 200 -5.91 2.05 -16.30
C THR A 200 -5.36 2.15 -17.73
N ASP A 201 -4.91 3.33 -18.16
CA ASP A 201 -4.35 3.55 -19.50
C ASP A 201 -2.84 3.22 -19.51
N PRO A 202 -2.38 2.22 -20.29
CA PRO A 202 -0.97 1.85 -20.35
C PRO A 202 -0.03 3.01 -20.73
N CYS A 203 -0.48 3.94 -21.57
CA CYS A 203 0.32 5.12 -21.90
C CYS A 203 0.50 5.99 -20.66
N TRP A 204 -0.60 6.32 -19.99
CA TRP A 204 -0.58 7.16 -18.79
C TRP A 204 0.28 6.53 -17.69
N VAL A 205 0.16 5.21 -17.47
CA VAL A 205 0.98 4.47 -16.49
C VAL A 205 2.47 4.54 -16.83
N ARG A 206 2.84 4.41 -18.11
CA ARG A 206 4.23 4.62 -18.54
C ARG A 206 4.69 6.05 -18.24
N GLY A 207 3.87 7.05 -18.59
CA GLY A 207 4.16 8.46 -18.30
C GLY A 207 4.35 8.72 -16.81
N PHE A 208 3.56 8.07 -15.95
CA PHE A 208 3.73 8.13 -14.51
C PHE A 208 5.08 7.55 -14.07
N TYR A 209 5.45 6.36 -14.52
CA TYR A 209 6.74 5.78 -14.16
C TYR A 209 7.94 6.56 -14.72
N GLU A 210 7.81 7.14 -15.92
CA GLU A 210 8.81 8.06 -16.46
C GLU A 210 8.91 9.36 -15.66
N ALA A 211 7.81 9.87 -15.12
CA ALA A 211 7.81 11.04 -14.26
C ALA A 211 8.55 10.76 -12.94
N VAL A 212 8.24 9.64 -12.27
CA VAL A 212 8.79 9.36 -10.93
C VAL A 212 10.19 8.75 -10.96
N LEU A 213 10.51 7.95 -11.99
CA LEU A 213 11.80 7.24 -12.12
C LEU A 213 12.72 7.84 -13.18
N GLY A 214 12.18 8.62 -14.12
CA GLY A 214 12.90 9.25 -15.23
C GLY A 214 12.63 8.56 -16.58
N PRO A 215 13.04 9.18 -17.71
CA PRO A 215 12.70 8.75 -19.08
C PRO A 215 13.27 7.38 -19.51
N LYS A 216 13.99 6.70 -18.62
CA LYS A 216 14.58 5.38 -18.84
C LYS A 216 14.00 4.32 -17.90
N ALA A 217 12.87 4.62 -17.24
CA ALA A 217 12.20 3.73 -16.29
C ALA A 217 11.93 2.32 -16.82
N SER A 218 11.64 2.19 -18.12
CA SER A 218 11.36 0.89 -18.77
C SER A 218 12.59 0.15 -19.28
N ARG A 219 13.83 0.62 -19.03
CA ARG A 219 15.03 -0.03 -19.57
C ARG A 219 15.49 -1.18 -18.67
N SER A 220 16.01 -2.24 -19.31
CA SER A 220 16.46 -3.44 -18.61
C SER A 220 17.57 -3.19 -17.58
N ILE A 221 18.45 -2.21 -17.85
CA ILE A 221 19.61 -1.90 -17.04
C ILE A 221 19.20 -0.88 -15.97
N LEU A 222 19.53 -1.18 -14.70
CA LEU A 222 19.44 -0.23 -13.59
C LEU A 222 20.19 1.05 -13.96
N TRP A 223 19.46 2.05 -14.43
CA TRP A 223 19.99 3.37 -14.71
C TRP A 223 19.80 4.24 -13.46
N LYS A 224 20.56 5.34 -13.41
CA LYS A 224 20.35 6.38 -12.42
C LYS A 224 18.88 6.82 -12.45
N VAL A 225 18.22 6.78 -11.30
CA VAL A 225 16.84 7.25 -11.14
C VAL A 225 16.88 8.78 -11.17
N GLU A 226 16.21 9.38 -12.16
CA GLU A 226 16.31 10.83 -12.47
C GLU A 226 14.94 11.51 -12.60
N GLY A 227 13.85 10.82 -12.23
CA GLY A 227 12.52 11.42 -12.15
C GLY A 227 12.36 12.35 -10.94
N LEU A 228 11.13 12.82 -10.70
CA LEU A 228 10.74 13.72 -9.62
C LEU A 228 11.42 13.38 -8.28
N PRO A 229 11.96 14.36 -7.53
CA PRO A 229 12.60 14.11 -6.25
C PRO A 229 11.73 13.31 -5.28
N LEU A 230 12.34 12.48 -4.42
CA LEU A 230 11.59 11.59 -3.53
C LEU A 230 10.78 12.40 -2.51
N GLU A 231 11.37 13.49 -2.01
CA GLU A 231 10.75 14.44 -1.10
C GLU A 231 9.47 15.06 -1.68
N ASP A 232 9.46 15.36 -2.98
CA ASP A 232 8.25 15.87 -3.66
C ASP A 232 7.16 14.79 -3.72
N LEU A 233 7.54 13.54 -4.01
CA LEU A 233 6.60 12.41 -4.03
C LEU A 233 6.01 12.14 -2.64
N ILE A 234 6.82 12.23 -1.59
CA ILE A 234 6.36 12.13 -0.20
C ILE A 234 5.40 13.28 0.12
N GLY A 235 5.74 14.51 -0.28
CA GLY A 235 4.87 15.67 -0.12
C GLY A 235 3.51 15.49 -0.82
N TYR A 236 3.52 15.02 -2.06
CA TYR A 236 2.29 14.76 -2.83
C TYR A 236 1.45 13.63 -2.21
N TRP A 237 2.10 12.60 -1.66
CA TRP A 237 1.42 11.50 -0.99
C TRP A 237 0.77 11.96 0.33
N SER A 238 1.44 12.84 1.07
CA SER A 238 0.98 13.31 2.38
C SER A 238 -0.02 14.47 2.30
N ALA A 239 -0.05 15.23 1.19
CA ALA A 239 -0.92 16.39 1.01
C ALA A 239 -2.42 16.15 1.31
N PRO A 240 -3.03 15.00 0.92
CA PRO A 240 -4.42 14.67 1.28
C PRO A 240 -4.72 14.73 2.78
N PHE A 241 -3.72 14.45 3.62
CA PHE A 241 -3.86 14.47 5.08
C PHE A 241 -3.53 15.82 5.70
N GLN A 242 -2.83 16.70 4.98
CA GLN A 242 -2.36 18.00 5.48
C GLN A 242 -3.32 19.15 5.16
N SER A 243 -4.20 19.00 4.17
CA SER A 243 -5.14 20.03 3.74
C SER A 243 -6.52 19.45 3.42
N GLU A 244 -7.54 20.29 3.54
CA GLU A 244 -8.91 20.03 3.04
C GLU A 244 -9.10 20.58 1.61
N ASP A 245 -8.21 21.45 1.14
CA ASP A 245 -8.33 22.17 -0.14
C ASP A 245 -7.74 21.34 -1.30
N PRO A 246 -8.56 20.91 -2.28
CA PRO A 246 -8.08 20.19 -3.45
C PRO A 246 -7.07 20.97 -4.29
N ALA A 247 -7.10 22.31 -4.27
CA ALA A 247 -6.12 23.12 -5.00
C ALA A 247 -4.69 22.98 -4.44
N LEU A 248 -4.57 22.58 -3.17
CA LEU A 248 -3.32 22.28 -2.47
C LEU A 248 -3.02 20.77 -2.42
N GLY A 249 -3.81 19.93 -3.11
CA GLY A 249 -3.70 18.47 -3.02
C GLY A 249 -4.38 17.86 -1.80
N GLY A 250 -5.17 18.65 -1.07
CA GLY A 250 -5.93 18.20 0.09
C GLY A 250 -7.12 17.31 -0.28
N CYS A 251 -7.57 16.52 0.70
CA CYS A 251 -8.79 15.72 0.61
C CYS A 251 -9.71 16.02 1.79
N PRO A 252 -11.04 16.10 1.57
CA PRO A 252 -11.98 16.27 2.66
C PRO A 252 -11.86 15.17 3.73
N GLY A 253 -11.79 15.56 5.00
CA GLY A 253 -11.84 14.65 6.13
C GLY A 253 -13.19 13.94 6.24
N LEU A 254 -13.16 12.62 6.37
CA LEU A 254 -14.33 11.81 6.75
C LEU A 254 -14.46 11.75 8.28
N PRO A 255 -15.68 11.54 8.81
CA PRO A 255 -15.88 11.42 10.25
C PRO A 255 -15.00 10.33 10.87
N ILE A 256 -14.32 10.66 11.97
CA ILE A 256 -13.59 9.69 12.78
C ILE A 256 -14.62 8.96 13.66
N PRO A 257 -14.72 7.62 13.57
CA PRO A 257 -15.67 6.87 14.38
C PRO A 257 -15.36 7.04 15.86
N THR A 258 -16.40 7.21 16.66
CA THR A 258 -16.31 7.17 18.12
C THR A 258 -15.94 5.76 18.61
N ILE A 259 -15.44 5.64 19.84
CA ILE A 259 -15.12 4.33 20.45
C ILE A 259 -16.34 3.40 20.43
N GLU A 260 -17.53 3.93 20.67
CA GLU A 260 -18.78 3.17 20.64
C GLU A 260 -19.12 2.65 19.24
N GLU A 261 -18.91 3.47 18.19
CA GLU A 261 -19.09 3.06 16.80
C GLU A 261 -18.04 2.03 16.35
N ALA A 262 -16.78 2.21 16.77
CA ALA A 262 -15.69 1.28 16.48
C ALA A 262 -15.92 -0.10 17.13
N VAL A 263 -16.42 -0.12 18.37
CA VAL A 263 -16.79 -1.36 19.08
C VAL A 263 -18.00 -2.04 18.43
N GLN A 264 -19.00 -1.28 17.98
CA GLN A 264 -20.14 -1.85 17.24
C GLN A 264 -19.72 -2.43 15.87
N LEU A 265 -18.76 -1.78 15.19
CA LEU A 265 -18.19 -2.26 13.93
C LEU A 265 -17.34 -3.52 14.12
N SER A 266 -16.55 -3.62 15.20
CA SER A 266 -15.72 -4.80 15.48
C SER A 266 -16.51 -6.01 15.99
N LEU A 267 -17.63 -5.79 16.69
CA LEU A 267 -18.52 -6.85 17.18
C LEU A 267 -19.45 -7.41 16.10
N GLN A 268 -19.67 -6.69 14.99
CA GLN A 268 -20.28 -7.25 13.80
C GLN A 268 -19.30 -8.22 13.14
N LYS A 269 -19.27 -9.48 13.60
CA LYS A 269 -18.76 -10.57 12.75
C LYS A 269 -19.41 -10.40 11.38
N PRO A 270 -18.64 -10.29 10.29
CA PRO A 270 -19.24 -10.17 8.97
C PRO A 270 -20.05 -11.44 8.71
N LYS A 271 -21.36 -11.38 8.94
CA LYS A 271 -22.31 -12.26 8.27
C LYS A 271 -22.31 -11.80 6.83
N LEU A 272 -21.31 -12.25 6.07
CA LEU A 272 -21.30 -12.20 4.61
C LEU A 272 -22.40 -13.14 4.10
N THR A 273 -23.66 -12.74 4.28
CA THR A 273 -24.74 -13.26 3.44
C THR A 273 -24.51 -12.69 2.05
N HIS A 274 -24.43 -13.55 1.03
CA HIS A 274 -24.35 -13.23 -0.40
C HIS A 274 -25.22 -12.02 -0.78
N ASN A 275 -24.66 -10.82 -0.67
CA ASN A 275 -25.27 -9.60 -1.16
C ASN A 275 -24.16 -8.73 -1.77
N PRO A 276 -24.13 -8.49 -3.08
CA PRO A 276 -23.01 -7.84 -3.78
C PRO A 276 -22.77 -6.37 -3.40
N GLN A 277 -23.54 -5.80 -2.47
CA GLN A 277 -23.65 -4.36 -2.26
C GLN A 277 -23.16 -3.84 -0.90
N ARG A 278 -22.59 -4.68 -0.03
CA ARG A 278 -21.97 -4.20 1.22
C ARG A 278 -20.69 -4.98 1.50
N ARG A 279 -19.60 -4.58 0.85
CA ARG A 279 -18.25 -5.06 1.18
C ARG A 279 -17.73 -4.20 2.33
N GLY A 280 -17.45 -4.88 3.43
CA GLY A 280 -17.26 -4.30 4.75
C GLY A 280 -15.91 -3.63 4.92
N GLN A 281 -15.96 -2.59 5.74
CA GLN A 281 -14.82 -1.98 6.41
C GLN A 281 -13.99 -3.06 7.12
N SER A 282 -12.72 -3.19 6.76
CA SER A 282 -11.74 -3.91 7.56
C SER A 282 -10.47 -3.08 7.61
N PHE A 283 -10.15 -2.61 8.81
CA PHE A 283 -8.96 -1.83 9.13
C PHE A 283 -7.72 -2.70 8.95
N MET A 284 -6.87 -2.37 7.97
CA MET A 284 -5.41 -2.50 8.02
C MET A 284 -4.83 -1.68 6.87
N ARG A 285 -3.86 -0.83 7.22
CA ARG A 285 -3.46 0.34 6.42
C ARG A 285 -2.06 0.12 5.88
N LYS A 286 -1.89 0.19 4.55
CA LYS A 286 -0.58 0.30 3.90
C LYS A 286 -0.08 1.74 4.10
N PHE A 287 0.90 1.94 4.97
CA PHE A 287 1.53 3.24 5.20
C PHE A 287 2.73 3.44 4.26
N PHE A 288 2.74 4.57 3.55
CA PHE A 288 3.99 5.26 3.21
C PHE A 288 4.11 6.41 4.19
N GLY A 289 5.19 6.40 4.99
CA GLY A 289 5.67 7.53 5.81
C GLY A 289 4.66 8.09 6.82
N ALA A 290 4.68 7.59 8.05
CA ALA A 290 4.28 8.39 9.20
C ALA A 290 5.57 8.96 9.83
N ASP A 291 5.57 10.27 10.08
CA ASP A 291 6.60 10.93 10.87
C ASP A 291 6.60 10.29 12.28
N ASP A 292 7.73 9.71 12.66
CA ASP A 292 7.98 9.22 14.01
C ASP A 292 8.36 10.41 14.90
N GLU A 293 7.39 11.04 15.58
CA GLU A 293 7.70 11.72 16.85
C GLU A 293 7.65 10.69 17.98
N VAL A 294 8.78 10.03 18.21
CA VAL A 294 9.01 9.27 19.44
C VAL A 294 9.19 10.28 20.58
N LEU A 295 8.12 10.52 21.34
CA LEU A 295 8.24 11.16 22.64
C LEU A 295 8.91 10.15 23.60
N ALA A 296 10.16 10.46 23.97
CA ALA A 296 10.91 9.80 25.04
C ALA A 296 10.35 10.12 26.43
#